data_AF-A0A382C7Q4-F1
#
_entry.id   AF-A0A382C7Q4-F1
#
_cell.length_a   1.000
_cell.length_b   1.000
_cell.length_c   1.000
_cell.angle_alpha   90.00
_cell.angle_beta   90.00
_cell.angle_gamma   90.00
#
_symmetry.space_group_name_H-M   'P 1'
#
loop_
_entity.id
_entity.type
_entity.pdbx_description
1 polymer ?
#
loop_
_entity_poly.entity_id
_entity_poly.type
_entity_poly.pdbx_seq_one_letter_code
_entity_poly.pdbx_strand_id
1 'polypeptide(L)'
;MSLPKINAPEYRLTIPSTDEEITYRPFLVKEEKLLLIAQETGTDTATYDAIKQIITSCCSGELNLEKMPLFDMEYIFLNIRAKSVGEVAELKITCPDDKKTQVDIEVDLTKVQVEMDEKHDA
;
A
#
# COMPACT_ATOMS: atom_id res chain seq x y z
N MET A 1 6.61 -5.35 -33.80
CA MET A 1 5.32 -5.83 -33.23
C MET A 1 5.13 -5.10 -31.92
N SER A 2 4.06 -4.31 -31.79
CA SER A 2 3.78 -3.60 -30.54
C SER A 2 3.55 -4.62 -29.43
N LEU A 3 4.26 -4.47 -28.32
CA LEU A 3 4.08 -5.30 -27.13
C LEU A 3 2.57 -5.35 -26.79
N PRO A 4 2.00 -6.55 -26.53
CA PRO A 4 0.64 -6.64 -26.03
C PRO A 4 0.54 -5.77 -24.78
N LYS A 5 -0.33 -4.76 -24.80
CA LYS A 5 -0.62 -4.00 -23.59
C LYS A 5 -1.30 -4.95 -22.61
N ILE A 6 -0.70 -5.14 -21.44
CA ILE A 6 -1.30 -5.93 -20.37
C ILE A 6 -2.61 -5.23 -20.00
N ASN A 7 -3.72 -5.91 -20.24
CA ASN A 7 -5.05 -5.42 -19.92
C ASN A 7 -5.32 -5.77 -18.44
N ALA A 8 -4.78 -4.96 -17.53
CA ALA A 8 -5.06 -5.10 -16.10
C ALA A 8 -6.33 -4.34 -15.74
N PRO A 9 -7.14 -4.81 -14.78
CA PRO A 9 -8.26 -4.04 -14.26
C PRO A 9 -7.75 -2.75 -13.61
N GLU A 10 -8.42 -1.64 -13.90
CA GLU A 10 -8.17 -0.34 -13.28
C GLU A 10 -9.24 -0.08 -12.22
N TYR A 11 -8.80 0.44 -11.08
CA TYR A 11 -9.61 0.81 -9.94
C TYR A 11 -9.42 2.31 -9.67
N ARG A 12 -10.37 2.90 -8.93
CA ARG A 12 -10.30 4.30 -8.50
C ARG A 12 -10.10 4.37 -7.01
N LEU A 13 -9.37 5.38 -6.57
CA LEU A 13 -9.14 5.67 -5.16
C LEU A 13 -9.14 7.18 -4.96
N THR A 14 -9.79 7.65 -3.90
CA THR A 14 -9.70 9.04 -3.47
C THR A 14 -8.60 9.16 -2.43
N ILE A 15 -7.68 10.10 -2.63
CA ILE A 15 -6.60 10.36 -1.68
C ILE A 15 -7.17 11.08 -0.45
N PRO A 16 -6.93 10.58 0.78
CA PRO A 16 -7.52 11.15 1.98
C PRO A 16 -7.19 12.63 2.19
N SER A 17 -5.93 13.07 2.03
CA SER A 17 -5.56 14.46 2.33
C SER A 17 -6.02 15.49 1.32
N THR A 18 -6.11 15.12 0.04
CA THR A 18 -6.33 16.08 -1.05
C THR A 18 -7.69 15.93 -1.72
N ASP A 19 -8.45 14.89 -1.38
CA ASP A 19 -9.69 14.49 -2.06
C ASP A 19 -9.52 14.25 -3.58
N GLU A 20 -8.28 14.12 -4.06
CA GLU A 20 -8.00 13.86 -5.47
C GLU A 20 -8.29 12.40 -5.83
N GLU A 21 -9.00 12.19 -6.93
CA GLU A 21 -9.27 10.85 -7.46
C GLU A 21 -8.10 10.39 -8.35
N ILE A 22 -7.50 9.26 -7.99
CA ILE A 22 -6.48 8.57 -8.78
C ILE A 22 -7.02 7.26 -9.31
N THR A 23 -6.38 6.76 -10.37
CA THR A 23 -6.62 5.42 -10.87
C THR A 23 -5.39 4.55 -10.60
N TYR A 24 -5.61 3.28 -10.28
CA TYR A 24 -4.53 2.34 -10.01
C TYR A 24 -4.86 0.94 -10.52
N ARG A 25 -3.83 0.12 -10.71
CA ARG A 25 -3.94 -1.30 -11.06
C ARG A 25 -3.29 -2.19 -10.00
N PRO A 26 -3.66 -3.48 -9.91
CA PRO A 26 -2.95 -4.44 -9.06
C PRO A 26 -1.48 -4.64 -9.47
N PHE A 27 -0.71 -5.20 -8.55
CA PHE A 27 0.68 -5.64 -8.76
C PHE A 27 0.76 -6.60 -9.94
N LEU A 28 1.87 -6.53 -10.66
CA LEU A 28 2.34 -7.65 -11.46
C LEU A 28 3.41 -8.39 -10.65
N VAL A 29 3.83 -9.54 -11.18
CA VAL A 29 4.91 -10.37 -10.61
C VAL A 29 6.19 -9.54 -10.36
N LYS A 30 6.42 -8.46 -11.11
CA LYS A 30 7.57 -7.58 -10.91
C LYS A 30 7.46 -6.78 -9.60
N GLU A 31 6.32 -6.14 -9.33
CA GLU A 31 6.11 -5.36 -8.11
C GLU A 31 6.07 -6.26 -6.86
N GLU A 32 5.50 -7.47 -6.98
CA GLU A 32 5.50 -8.44 -5.88
C GLU A 32 6.93 -8.86 -5.48
N LYS A 33 7.80 -9.13 -6.46
CA LYS A 33 9.22 -9.42 -6.20
C LYS A 33 9.95 -8.27 -5.52
N LEU A 34 9.56 -7.04 -5.84
CA LEU A 34 10.16 -5.84 -5.26
C LEU A 34 9.90 -5.77 -3.75
N LEU A 35 8.67 -6.07 -3.33
CA LEU A 35 8.32 -6.17 -1.91
C LEU A 35 9.08 -7.30 -1.21
N LEU A 36 9.19 -8.48 -1.83
CA LEU A 36 9.91 -9.61 -1.26
C LEU A 36 11.39 -9.26 -0.99
N ILE A 37 12.07 -8.63 -1.95
CA ILE A 37 13.47 -8.22 -1.79
C ILE A 37 13.62 -7.16 -0.68
N ALA A 38 12.69 -6.20 -0.60
CA ALA A 38 12.71 -5.20 0.45
C ALA A 38 12.51 -5.83 1.84
N GLN A 39 11.60 -6.81 1.95
CA GLN A 39 11.35 -7.55 3.19
C GLN A 39 12.56 -8.39 3.61
N GLU A 40 13.25 -9.03 2.65
CA GLU A 40 14.49 -9.77 2.92
C GLU A 40 15.64 -8.87 3.38
N THR A 41 15.67 -7.62 2.90
CA THR A 41 16.66 -6.62 3.32
C THR A 41 16.42 -6.17 4.76
N GLY A 42 15.15 -6.10 5.18
CA GLY A 42 14.76 -5.84 6.56
C GLY A 42 15.01 -4.40 7.05
N THR A 43 15.25 -3.45 6.15
CA THR A 43 15.39 -2.02 6.51
C THR A 43 14.14 -1.23 6.13
N ASP A 44 13.77 -0.27 6.98
CA ASP A 44 12.64 0.62 6.75
C ASP A 44 12.83 1.44 5.46
N THR A 45 14.07 1.83 5.16
CA THR A 45 14.42 2.56 3.94
C THR A 45 14.13 1.76 2.67
N ALA A 46 14.53 0.49 2.63
CA ALA A 46 14.28 -0.38 1.48
C ALA A 46 12.78 -0.63 1.28
N THR A 47 12.05 -0.81 2.38
CA THR A 47 10.59 -0.97 2.36
C THR A 47 9.89 0.28 1.83
N TYR A 48 10.31 1.45 2.31
CA TYR A 48 9.75 2.72 1.87
C TYR A 48 10.04 3.02 0.39
N ASP A 49 11.27 2.79 -0.06
CA ASP A 49 11.64 2.94 -1.47
C ASP A 49 10.87 1.96 -2.36
N ALA A 50 10.63 0.74 -1.88
CA ALA A 50 9.81 -0.24 -2.57
C ALA A 50 8.36 0.23 -2.73
N ILE A 51 7.75 0.73 -1.66
CA ILE A 51 6.39 1.28 -1.67
C ILE A 51 6.29 2.43 -2.69
N LYS A 52 7.25 3.37 -2.69
CA LYS A 52 7.29 4.47 -3.66
C LYS A 52 7.34 4.00 -5.12
N GLN A 53 8.19 3.02 -5.39
CA GLN A 53 8.33 2.45 -6.74
C GLN A 53 7.04 1.76 -7.19
N ILE A 54 6.36 1.08 -6.26
CA ILE A 54 5.10 0.40 -6.53
C ILE A 54 3.99 1.40 -6.82
N ILE A 55 3.83 2.44 -5.99
CA ILE A 55 2.81 3.47 -6.20
C ILE A 55 3.04 4.14 -7.56
N THR A 56 4.29 4.51 -7.88
CA THR A 56 4.65 5.10 -9.18
C THR A 56 4.35 4.17 -10.37
N SER A 57 4.54 2.86 -10.22
CA SER A 57 4.32 1.88 -11.30
C SER A 57 2.84 1.50 -11.48
N CYS A 58 2.07 1.55 -10.40
CA CYS A 58 0.71 1.02 -10.34
C CYS A 58 -0.36 2.11 -10.43
N CYS A 59 -0.06 3.36 -10.10
CA CYS A 59 -0.99 4.48 -10.21
C CYS A 59 -0.84 5.19 -11.55
N SER A 60 -1.97 5.49 -12.18
CA SER A 60 -2.08 6.29 -13.38
C SER A 60 -2.32 7.75 -12.97
N GLY A 61 -1.30 8.60 -13.07
CA GLY A 61 -1.37 10.02 -12.72
C GLY A 61 -0.01 10.60 -12.32
N GLU A 62 0.16 11.92 -12.41
CA GLU A 62 1.35 12.60 -11.90
C GLU A 62 1.25 12.78 -10.38
N LEU A 63 1.68 11.78 -9.62
CA LEU A 63 1.76 11.86 -8.16
C LEU A 63 3.14 12.36 -7.71
N ASN A 64 3.16 13.46 -6.97
CA ASN A 64 4.39 13.93 -6.34
C ASN A 64 4.59 13.25 -4.98
N LEU A 65 5.17 12.05 -5.00
CA LEU A 65 5.43 11.25 -3.79
C LEU A 65 6.44 11.89 -2.83
N GLU A 66 7.19 12.92 -3.24
CA GLU A 66 8.13 13.62 -2.34
C GLU A 66 7.42 14.61 -1.42
N LYS A 67 6.26 15.13 -1.86
CA LYS A 67 5.44 16.08 -1.09
C LYS A 67 4.22 15.45 -0.44
N MET A 68 3.92 14.21 -0.80
CA MET A 68 2.77 13.49 -0.29
C MET A 68 3.00 13.06 1.17
N PRO A 69 2.02 13.23 2.07
CA PRO A 69 2.06 12.69 3.41
C PRO A 69 2.28 11.17 3.42
N LEU A 70 2.98 10.68 4.45
CA LEU A 70 3.29 9.25 4.56
C LEU A 70 2.01 8.39 4.62
N PHE A 71 0.99 8.85 5.35
CA PHE A 71 -0.25 8.10 5.52
C PHE A 71 -1.04 7.98 4.21
N ASP A 72 -0.98 8.96 3.30
CA ASP A 72 -1.59 8.84 1.97
C ASP A 72 -0.86 7.77 1.15
N MET A 73 0.47 7.77 1.18
CA MET A 73 1.26 6.73 0.50
C MET A 73 0.93 5.34 1.05
N GLU A 74 0.84 5.19 2.37
CA GLU A 74 0.44 3.93 3.00
C GLU A 74 -1.00 3.54 2.63
N TYR A 75 -1.94 4.47 2.64
CA TYR A 75 -3.33 4.24 2.25
C TYR A 75 -3.45 3.75 0.79
N ILE A 76 -2.78 4.43 -0.14
CA ILE A 76 -2.72 4.03 -1.54
C ILE A 76 -2.11 2.63 -1.65
N PHE A 77 -0.97 2.39 -1.00
CA PHE A 77 -0.29 1.10 -1.03
C PHE A 77 -1.17 -0.04 -0.50
N LEU A 78 -1.86 0.15 0.63
CA LEU A 78 -2.76 -0.84 1.21
C LEU A 78 -3.91 -1.20 0.25
N ASN A 79 -4.50 -0.21 -0.43
CA ASN A 79 -5.55 -0.43 -1.42
C ASN A 79 -5.04 -1.18 -2.67
N ILE A 80 -3.81 -0.89 -3.13
CA ILE A 80 -3.20 -1.67 -4.20
C ILE A 80 -2.92 -3.10 -3.73
N ARG A 81 -2.32 -3.29 -2.54
CA ARG A 81 -2.02 -4.60 -1.96
C ARG A 81 -3.28 -5.45 -1.83
N ALA A 82 -4.36 -4.87 -1.31
CA ALA A 82 -5.64 -5.55 -1.10
C ALA A 82 -6.20 -6.15 -2.40
N LYS A 83 -6.10 -5.43 -3.51
CA LYS A 83 -6.55 -5.90 -4.84
C LYS A 83 -5.54 -6.82 -5.54
N SER A 84 -4.31 -6.92 -5.04
CA SER A 84 -3.24 -7.68 -5.67
C SER A 84 -3.06 -9.07 -5.08
N VAL A 85 -3.06 -9.17 -3.74
CA VAL A 85 -2.76 -10.41 -3.02
C VAL A 85 -4.01 -10.95 -2.32
N GLY A 86 -4.78 -10.06 -1.69
CA GLY A 86 -5.97 -10.42 -0.93
C GLY A 86 -6.35 -9.30 0.02
N GLU A 87 -7.65 -9.22 0.32
CA GLU A 87 -8.22 -8.18 1.18
C GLU A 87 -7.94 -8.43 2.67
N VAL A 88 -7.64 -9.67 3.05
CA VAL A 88 -7.32 -10.05 4.43
C VAL A 88 -5.81 -10.28 4.57
N ALA A 89 -5.21 -9.64 5.58
CA ALA A 89 -3.83 -9.82 5.98
C ALA A 89 -3.76 -10.62 7.28
N GLU A 90 -3.08 -11.76 7.24
CA GLU A 90 -2.74 -12.55 8.42
C GLU A 90 -1.51 -11.94 9.11
N LEU A 91 -1.66 -11.56 10.37
CA LEU A 91 -0.61 -10.95 11.17
C LEU A 91 -0.37 -11.79 12.42
N LYS A 92 0.90 -12.02 12.74
CA LYS A 92 1.31 -12.66 13.98
C LYS A 92 1.78 -11.63 14.98
N ILE A 93 0.97 -11.36 15.99
CA ILE A 93 1.19 -10.29 16.96
C ILE A 93 1.58 -10.88 18.31
N THR A 94 2.60 -10.28 18.94
CA THR A 94 2.96 -10.60 20.32
C THR A 94 2.02 -9.86 21.28
N CYS A 95 1.38 -10.59 22.18
CA CYS A 95 0.46 -10.00 23.15
C CYS A 95 1.17 -8.98 24.04
N PRO A 96 0.56 -7.80 24.28
CA PRO A 96 1.19 -6.72 25.03
C PRO A 96 1.29 -7.00 26.54
N ASP A 97 0.46 -7.91 27.07
CA ASP A 97 0.38 -8.23 28.50
C ASP A 97 1.57 -9.10 28.96
N ASP A 98 1.98 -10.10 28.18
CA ASP A 98 3.05 -11.02 28.56
C ASP A 98 4.31 -10.90 27.70
N LYS A 99 4.25 -10.16 26.57
CA LYS A 99 5.33 -9.95 25.59
C LYS A 99 5.96 -11.24 25.06
N LYS A 100 5.23 -12.38 25.13
CA LYS A 100 5.75 -13.69 24.72
C LYS A 100 4.75 -14.48 23.90
N THR A 101 3.48 -14.47 24.30
CA THR A 101 2.43 -15.18 23.59
C THR A 101 2.23 -14.52 22.22
N GLN A 102 2.27 -15.32 21.16
CA GLN A 102 1.98 -14.86 19.81
C GLN A 102 0.62 -15.39 19.37
N VAL A 103 -0.18 -14.51 18.78
CA VAL A 103 -1.50 -14.84 18.25
C VAL A 103 -1.56 -14.43 16.80
N ASP A 104 -2.17 -15.29 15.99
CA ASP A 104 -2.49 -15.00 14.61
C ASP A 104 -3.84 -14.25 14.58
N ILE A 105 -3.84 -13.08 13.93
CA ILE A 105 -5.05 -12.30 13.70
C ILE A 105 -5.22 -12.01 12.21
N GLU A 106 -6.47 -11.85 11.80
CA GLU A 106 -6.83 -11.47 10.44
C GLU A 106 -7.28 -10.01 10.42
N VAL A 107 -6.66 -9.21 9.56
CA VAL A 107 -7.00 -7.79 9.37
C VAL A 107 -7.53 -7.58 7.97
N ASP A 108 -8.76 -7.08 7.87
CA ASP A 108 -9.39 -6.69 6.61
C ASP A 108 -8.88 -5.32 6.17
N LEU A 109 -8.01 -5.31 5.16
CA LEU A 109 -7.37 -4.12 4.62
C LEU A 109 -8.38 -3.15 3.99
N THR A 110 -9.55 -3.62 3.54
CA THR A 110 -10.58 -2.75 2.93
C THR A 110 -11.28 -1.87 3.96
N LYS A 111 -11.18 -2.24 5.24
CA LYS A 111 -11.75 -1.49 6.36
C LYS A 111 -10.76 -0.51 6.98
N VAL A 112 -9.50 -0.53 6.56
CA VAL A 112 -8.49 0.42 7.05
C VAL A 112 -8.76 1.78 6.41
N GLN A 113 -9.06 2.77 7.26
CA GLN A 113 -9.35 4.14 6.83
C GLN A 113 -8.44 5.12 7.58
N VAL A 114 -8.18 6.25 6.94
CA VAL A 114 -7.49 7.38 7.57
C VAL A 114 -8.54 8.20 8.30
N GLU A 115 -8.41 8.28 9.63
CA GLU A 115 -9.26 9.15 10.45
C GLU A 115 -8.62 10.54 10.56
N MET A 116 -9.33 11.56 10.09
CA MET A 116 -8.96 12.96 10.24
C MET A 116 -9.82 13.60 11.34
N ASP A 117 -9.16 14.17 12.34
CA ASP A 117 -9.82 14.97 13.38
C ASP A 117 -9.77 16.46 12.99
N GLU A 118 -10.68 17.27 13.52
CA GLU A 118 -10.73 18.73 13.23
C GLU A 118 -9.44 19.47 13.62
N LYS A 119 -8.59 18.87 14.45
CA LYS A 119 -7.27 19.40 14.84
C LYS A 119 -6.11 18.92 13.96
N HIS A 120 -6.40 18.16 12.91
CA HIS A 120 -5.39 17.64 12.00
C HIS A 120 -5.14 18.67 10.89
N ASP A 121 -4.24 19.62 11.13
CA ASP A 121 -3.75 20.54 10.10
C ASP A 121 -2.79 19.79 9.15
N ALA A 122 -3.07 19.91 7.85
CA ALA A 122 -2.30 19.32 6.74
C ALA A 122 -0.95 20.04 6.49
#